data_AF-A0A0J7L330-F1
#
_entry.id   AF-A0A0J7L330-F1
#
_cell.length_a   1.000
_cell.length_b   1.000
_cell.length_c   1.000
_cell.angle_alpha   90.00
_cell.angle_beta   90.00
_cell.angle_gamma   90.00
#
_symmetry.space_group_name_H-M   'P 1'
#
loop_
_entity.id
_entity.type
_entity.pdbx_description
1 polymer ?
#
loop_
_entity_poly.entity_id
_entity_poly.type
_entity_poly.pdbx_seq_one_letter_code
_entity_poly.pdbx_strand_id
1 'polypeptide(L)'
;MNRLDAGDADFVEVIHTNAGYYGEVGRVGHVDFCVNGGKLQPFCRDREMFHLCSHVWSVCFMAQSIDDDGASMMAESCSRRCPSGPRIAARAGEYVTMGQHTPANARGSFCFSEVNPPFCPKYWNGRGDERCCVPELTNDEEIDENNVKYDNTTKRLTTELDLRRPRRVN
;
A
#
# COMPACT_ATOMS: atom_id res chain seq x y z
N MET A 1 20.54 -1.41 -18.33
CA MET A 1 19.24 -1.55 -17.64
C MET A 1 18.97 -0.21 -16.98
N ASN A 2 17.82 0.41 -17.27
CA ASN A 2 17.42 1.67 -16.65
C ASN A 2 16.41 1.35 -15.56
N ARG A 3 16.78 1.62 -14.31
CA ARG A 3 15.95 1.44 -13.12
C ARG A 3 15.89 2.78 -12.41
N LEU A 4 14.84 2.99 -11.62
CA LEU A 4 14.74 4.15 -10.75
C LEU A 4 15.98 4.23 -9.85
N ASP A 5 16.56 5.42 -9.73
CA ASP A 5 17.54 5.77 -8.71
C ASP A 5 17.38 7.23 -8.23
N ALA A 6 18.11 7.59 -7.17
CA ALA A 6 17.99 8.90 -6.55
C ALA A 6 18.38 10.07 -7.47
N GLY A 7 19.13 9.83 -8.55
CA GLY A 7 19.51 10.83 -9.54
C GLY A 7 18.43 11.15 -10.58
N ASP A 8 17.31 10.41 -10.61
CA ASP A 8 16.25 10.61 -11.60
C ASP A 8 15.37 11.86 -11.31
N ALA A 9 15.44 12.42 -10.10
CA ALA A 9 14.73 13.64 -9.71
C ALA A 9 15.43 14.37 -8.55
N ASP A 10 15.04 15.61 -8.26
CA ASP A 10 15.53 16.39 -7.12
C ASP A 10 15.29 15.68 -5.77
N PHE A 11 14.19 14.93 -5.69
CA PHE A 11 13.85 14.08 -4.56
C PHE A 11 13.11 12.83 -5.03
N VAL A 12 13.47 11.68 -4.49
CA VAL A 12 12.91 10.37 -4.87
C VAL A 12 12.57 9.64 -3.58
N GLU A 13 11.29 9.36 -3.40
CA GLU A 13 10.74 8.59 -2.30
C GLU A 13 10.26 7.23 -2.80
N VAL A 14 10.47 6.18 -2.00
CA VAL A 14 10.03 4.83 -2.32
C VAL A 14 9.28 4.23 -1.14
N ILE A 15 8.06 3.74 -1.38
CA ILE A 15 7.28 2.99 -0.39
C ILE A 15 7.33 1.51 -0.73
N HIS A 16 8.04 0.74 0.08
CA HIS A 16 8.18 -0.70 -0.07
C HIS A 16 7.07 -1.42 0.71
N THR A 17 6.17 -2.10 -0.01
CA THR A 17 5.12 -2.95 0.59
C THR A 17 5.24 -4.42 0.18
N ASN A 18 5.98 -4.73 -0.89
CA ASN A 18 6.19 -6.08 -1.41
C ASN A 18 7.57 -6.29 -2.06
N ALA A 19 8.62 -5.77 -1.42
CA ALA A 19 10.01 -5.88 -1.84
C ALA A 19 10.47 -7.35 -1.98
N GLY A 20 11.11 -7.69 -3.09
CA GLY A 20 11.64 -9.03 -3.39
C GLY A 20 10.66 -9.98 -4.06
N TYR A 21 9.44 -9.51 -4.34
CA TYR A 21 8.45 -10.22 -5.14
C TYR A 21 8.07 -9.34 -6.33
N TYR A 22 6.93 -8.64 -6.28
CA TYR A 22 6.56 -7.67 -7.31
C TYR A 22 7.28 -6.32 -7.15
N GLY A 23 7.78 -6.02 -5.94
CA GLY A 23 8.53 -4.81 -5.64
C GLY A 23 10.05 -5.00 -5.64
N GLU A 24 10.78 -3.89 -5.81
CA GLU A 24 12.23 -3.86 -5.76
C GLU A 24 12.78 -4.06 -4.33
N VAL A 25 13.91 -4.75 -4.17
CA VAL A 25 14.56 -4.97 -2.86
C VAL A 25 15.53 -3.84 -2.53
N GLY A 26 16.21 -3.32 -3.55
CA GLY A 26 17.22 -2.30 -3.42
C GLY A 26 16.65 -0.99 -2.90
N ARG A 27 17.49 -0.29 -2.15
CA ARG A 27 17.26 1.13 -1.88
C ARG A 27 17.51 1.90 -3.17
N VAL A 28 16.49 2.59 -3.66
CA VAL A 28 16.57 3.33 -4.92
C VAL A 28 16.18 4.79 -4.77
N GLY A 29 15.66 5.19 -3.60
CA GLY A 29 15.32 6.58 -3.31
C GLY A 29 16.39 7.35 -2.55
N HIS A 30 16.16 8.64 -2.44
CA HIS A 30 16.70 9.47 -1.37
C HIS A 30 16.19 8.96 -0.01
N VAL A 31 14.90 8.61 0.03
CA VAL A 31 14.22 7.97 1.15
C VAL A 31 13.55 6.67 0.71
N ASP A 32 13.73 5.62 1.50
CA ASP A 32 13.02 4.35 1.35
C ASP A 32 12.22 4.04 2.62
N PHE A 33 10.90 3.94 2.50
CA PHE A 33 10.01 3.50 3.57
C PHE A 33 9.74 2.00 3.47
N CYS A 34 9.97 1.28 4.55
CA CYS A 34 9.70 -0.14 4.69
C CYS A 34 8.44 -0.34 5.54
N VAL A 35 7.30 -0.56 4.88
CA VAL A 35 6.02 -0.71 5.58
C VAL A 35 5.85 -2.15 6.03
N ASN A 36 5.69 -2.36 7.35
CA ASN A 36 5.57 -3.66 7.98
C ASN A 36 6.72 -4.63 7.60
N GLY A 37 7.94 -4.11 7.54
CA GLY A 37 9.12 -4.86 7.10
C GLY A 37 9.27 -4.98 5.58
N GLY A 38 8.39 -4.33 4.80
CA GLY A 38 8.54 -4.06 3.38
C GLY A 38 8.17 -5.19 2.43
N LYS A 39 7.75 -6.37 2.91
CA LYS A 39 7.56 -7.58 2.08
C LYS A 39 6.12 -8.09 2.00
N LEU A 40 5.44 -8.18 3.13
CA LEU A 40 4.10 -8.76 3.24
C LEU A 40 3.30 -7.94 4.25
N GLN A 41 2.18 -7.40 3.80
CA GLN A 41 1.31 -6.61 4.66
C GLN A 41 0.45 -7.53 5.55
N PRO A 42 0.29 -7.23 6.85
CA PRO A 42 -0.38 -8.14 7.79
C PRO A 42 -1.79 -8.56 7.34
N PHE A 43 -2.57 -7.61 6.83
CA PHE A 43 -3.93 -7.82 6.36
C PHE A 43 -4.06 -8.55 5.00
N CYS A 44 -2.92 -8.89 4.37
CA CYS A 44 -2.88 -9.70 3.16
C CYS A 44 -2.54 -11.18 3.42
N ARG A 45 -2.14 -11.57 4.64
CA ARG A 45 -1.53 -12.88 4.93
C ARG A 45 -2.41 -14.07 4.55
N ASP A 46 -3.71 -13.98 4.79
CA ASP A 46 -4.66 -15.07 4.63
C ASP A 46 -5.41 -15.01 3.28
N ARG A 47 -4.85 -14.31 2.29
CA ARG A 47 -5.43 -14.16 0.95
C ARG A 47 -4.73 -15.08 -0.05
N GLU A 48 -5.48 -15.65 -0.99
CA GLU A 48 -4.93 -16.50 -2.06
C GLU A 48 -3.80 -15.80 -2.84
N MET A 49 -3.97 -14.49 -3.12
CA MET A 49 -2.99 -13.66 -3.84
C MET A 49 -2.23 -12.69 -2.92
N PHE A 50 -1.77 -13.15 -1.75
CA PHE A 50 -1.16 -12.32 -0.69
C PHE A 50 0.00 -11.42 -1.14
N HIS A 51 0.82 -11.85 -2.11
CA HIS A 51 1.88 -11.03 -2.68
C HIS A 51 1.34 -9.88 -3.54
N LEU A 52 0.39 -10.17 -4.43
CA LEU A 52 -0.23 -9.13 -5.27
C LEU A 52 -1.03 -8.16 -4.42
N CYS A 53 -1.76 -8.67 -3.42
CA CYS A 53 -2.40 -7.87 -2.38
C CYS A 53 -1.36 -6.89 -1.80
N SER A 54 -0.29 -7.38 -1.18
CA SER A 54 0.74 -6.54 -0.56
C SER A 54 1.34 -5.51 -1.52
N HIS A 55 1.50 -5.85 -2.80
CA HIS A 55 2.07 -4.97 -3.81
C HIS A 55 1.21 -3.72 -4.07
N VAL A 56 -0.10 -3.90 -4.25
CA VAL A 56 -1.00 -2.79 -4.62
C VAL A 56 -1.26 -1.80 -3.48
N TRP A 57 -1.06 -2.21 -2.21
CA TRP A 57 -1.29 -1.35 -1.05
C TRP A 57 -0.35 -0.16 -0.93
N SER A 58 0.76 -0.13 -1.66
CA SER A 58 1.61 1.06 -1.79
C SER A 58 0.79 2.30 -2.21
N VAL A 59 -0.22 2.12 -3.07
CA VAL A 59 -1.14 3.18 -3.52
C VAL A 59 -1.99 3.70 -2.37
N CYS A 60 -2.56 2.83 -1.53
CA CYS A 60 -3.40 3.22 -0.40
C CYS A 60 -2.60 3.87 0.73
N PHE A 61 -1.35 3.45 0.97
CA PHE A 61 -0.45 4.17 1.88
C PHE A 61 -0.14 5.58 1.37
N MET A 62 0.14 5.74 0.07
CA MET A 62 0.33 7.07 -0.50
C MET A 62 -0.95 7.92 -0.41
N ALA A 63 -2.12 7.34 -0.67
CA ALA A 63 -3.39 8.05 -0.53
C ALA A 63 -3.64 8.53 0.92
N GLN A 64 -3.38 7.68 1.91
CA GLN A 64 -3.47 8.03 3.33
C GLN A 64 -2.52 9.19 3.71
N SER A 65 -1.33 9.26 3.09
CA SER A 65 -0.32 10.27 3.41
C SER A 65 -0.70 11.71 3.05
N ILE A 66 -1.68 11.86 2.16
CA ILE A 66 -2.22 13.15 1.73
C ILE A 66 -3.11 13.74 2.84
N ASP A 67 -3.64 12.90 3.73
CA ASP A 67 -4.52 13.32 4.82
C ASP A 67 -3.76 13.70 6.09
N ASP A 68 -4.41 14.51 6.92
CA ASP A 68 -3.96 14.86 8.28
C ASP A 68 -2.53 15.44 8.32
N ASP A 69 -2.12 16.14 7.25
CA ASP A 69 -0.76 16.64 7.04
C ASP A 69 0.34 15.55 7.25
N GLY A 70 -0.04 14.28 7.03
CA GLY A 70 0.79 13.11 7.24
C GLY A 70 1.08 12.76 8.71
N ALA A 71 0.44 13.42 9.69
CA ALA A 71 0.68 13.18 11.12
C ALA A 71 0.44 11.73 11.57
N SER A 72 -0.42 11.00 10.86
CA SER A 72 -0.69 9.58 11.09
C SER A 72 0.35 8.62 10.49
N MET A 73 1.33 9.12 9.72
CA MET A 73 2.29 8.32 8.96
C MET A 73 3.75 8.54 9.39
N MET A 74 3.97 8.72 10.69
CA MET A 74 5.30 8.90 11.26
C MET A 74 6.11 7.59 11.21
N ALA A 75 7.17 7.56 10.40
CA ALA A 75 8.08 6.43 10.29
C ALA A 75 9.37 6.67 11.09
N GLU A 76 9.90 5.61 11.69
CA GLU A 76 11.14 5.67 12.47
C GLU A 76 12.35 5.22 11.65
N SER A 77 13.53 5.76 11.97
CA SER A 77 14.79 5.34 11.34
C SER A 77 14.99 3.81 11.36
N CYS A 78 15.41 3.26 10.23
CA CYS A 78 15.53 1.82 10.02
C CYS A 78 16.95 1.35 9.65
N SER A 79 17.14 0.03 9.56
CA SER A 79 18.35 -0.52 8.94
C SER A 79 18.43 -0.17 7.47
N ARG A 80 19.64 -0.23 6.89
CA ARG A 80 19.87 -0.03 5.45
C ARG A 80 19.06 -0.96 4.53
N ARG A 81 18.47 -2.01 5.07
CA ARG A 81 17.55 -2.92 4.38
C ARG A 81 16.28 -3.03 5.20
N CYS A 82 15.15 -3.26 4.55
CA CYS A 82 13.90 -3.52 5.25
C CYS A 82 14.07 -4.76 6.17
N PRO A 83 13.87 -4.61 7.49
CA PRO A 83 14.04 -5.69 8.43
C PRO A 83 12.97 -6.75 8.18
N SER A 84 13.36 -8.01 8.19
CA SER A 84 12.42 -9.12 8.19
C SER A 84 12.11 -9.46 9.65
N GLY A 85 10.86 -9.26 10.08
CA GLY A 85 10.39 -9.59 11.44
C GLY A 85 10.42 -8.43 12.44
N PRO A 86 10.05 -8.70 13.71
CA PRO A 86 9.97 -7.69 14.76
C PRO A 86 11.34 -7.04 15.03
N ARG A 87 11.35 -5.72 15.24
CA ARG A 87 12.59 -5.02 15.59
C ARG A 87 12.99 -5.37 17.03
N ILE A 88 14.22 -5.86 17.19
CA ILE A 88 14.79 -6.27 18.49
C ILE A 88 15.07 -5.05 19.40
N ALA A 89 15.26 -3.86 18.81
CA ALA A 89 15.42 -2.61 19.54
C ALA A 89 15.03 -1.40 18.67
N ALA A 90 14.48 -0.36 19.32
CA ALA A 90 14.34 0.96 18.71
C ALA A 90 15.73 1.49 18.34
N ARG A 91 15.90 1.96 17.11
CA ARG A 91 17.14 2.63 16.73
C ARG A 91 17.02 4.10 17.10
N ALA A 92 18.03 4.65 17.77
CA ALA A 92 18.18 6.09 17.83
C ALA A 92 18.22 6.64 16.40
N GLY A 93 17.37 7.62 16.10
CA GLY A 93 17.28 8.22 14.78
C GLY A 93 16.10 9.16 14.66
N GLU A 94 16.03 9.83 13.51
CA GLU A 94 14.98 10.78 13.17
C GLU A 94 13.67 10.05 12.86
N TYR A 95 12.56 10.73 13.14
CA TYR A 95 11.23 10.37 12.68
C TYR A 95 10.90 11.21 11.47
N VAL A 96 10.39 10.56 10.42
CA VAL A 96 10.05 11.23 9.17
C VAL A 96 8.64 10.80 8.78
N THR A 97 7.82 11.77 8.43
CA THR A 97 6.50 11.54 7.84
C THR A 97 6.64 10.85 6.49
N MET A 98 5.97 9.72 6.29
CA MET A 98 5.93 9.00 5.01
C MET A 98 4.93 9.62 4.03
N GLY A 99 5.28 9.66 2.75
CA GLY A 99 4.43 10.11 1.64
C GLY A 99 4.47 11.61 1.40
N GLN A 100 3.32 12.20 1.06
CA GLN A 100 3.20 13.57 0.53
C GLN A 100 3.94 14.65 1.35
N HIS A 101 4.06 14.47 2.66
CA HIS A 101 4.64 15.43 3.60
C HIS A 101 6.08 15.08 4.01
N THR A 102 6.74 14.12 3.34
CA THR A 102 8.15 13.80 3.57
C THR A 102 9.03 15.03 3.27
N PRO A 103 9.89 15.47 4.21
CA PRO A 103 10.82 16.57 3.96
C PRO A 103 11.76 16.26 2.80
N ALA A 104 11.88 17.19 1.83
CA ALA A 104 12.70 17.00 0.64
C ALA A 104 14.22 16.82 0.93
N ASN A 105 14.68 17.19 2.12
CA ASN A 105 16.05 16.99 2.59
C ASN A 105 16.24 15.67 3.38
N ALA A 106 15.17 14.93 3.67
CA ALA A 106 15.25 13.66 4.40
C ALA A 106 16.06 12.64 3.59
N ARG A 107 16.88 11.84 4.25
CA ARG A 107 17.70 10.80 3.61
C ARG A 107 17.75 9.56 4.48
N GLY A 108 17.70 8.38 3.85
CA GLY A 108 17.90 7.12 4.56
C GLY A 108 16.78 6.12 4.36
N SER A 109 16.63 5.21 5.32
CA SER A 109 15.57 4.21 5.33
C SER A 109 14.77 4.34 6.60
N PHE A 110 13.45 4.28 6.48
CA PHE A 110 12.53 4.41 7.60
C PHE A 110 11.57 3.24 7.60
N CYS A 111 11.10 2.87 8.78
CA CYS A 111 10.18 1.77 8.99
C CYS A 111 8.88 2.32 9.56
N PHE A 112 7.79 1.96 8.90
CA PHE A 112 6.43 2.31 9.30
C PHE A 112 5.69 1.01 9.59
N SER A 113 4.90 0.98 10.67
CA SER A 113 4.14 -0.21 11.06
C SER A 113 2.67 0.16 11.19
N GLU A 114 1.82 -0.60 10.49
CA GLU A 114 0.37 -0.44 10.52
C GLU A 114 -0.28 -1.80 10.30
N VAL A 115 -1.19 -2.16 11.19
CA VAL A 115 -1.89 -3.46 11.16
C VAL A 115 -3.20 -3.38 10.40
N ASN A 116 -3.77 -2.19 10.28
CA ASN A 116 -5.04 -1.95 9.60
C ASN A 116 -4.80 -1.54 8.14
N PRO A 117 -5.79 -1.77 7.27
CA PRO A 117 -5.73 -1.26 5.90
C PRO A 117 -5.68 0.28 5.88
N PRO A 118 -4.66 0.93 5.26
CA PRO A 118 -4.59 2.38 5.16
C PRO A 118 -5.71 2.91 4.25
N PHE A 119 -6.21 4.12 4.53
CA PHE A 119 -7.18 4.82 3.69
C PHE A 119 -8.56 4.13 3.53
N CYS A 120 -8.86 3.10 4.33
CA CYS A 120 -10.23 2.57 4.45
C CYS A 120 -11.10 3.52 5.30
N PRO A 121 -12.30 3.93 4.84
CA PRO A 121 -13.21 4.74 5.63
C PRO A 121 -13.62 4.05 6.95
N LYS A 122 -13.44 4.73 8.08
CA LYS A 122 -13.80 4.19 9.42
C LYS A 122 -15.31 4.18 9.72
N TYR A 123 -16.08 5.00 9.01
CA TYR A 123 -17.52 5.16 9.18
C TYR A 123 -18.16 5.64 7.87
N TRP A 124 -19.49 5.55 7.78
CA TRP A 124 -20.25 5.97 6.59
C TRP A 124 -19.98 7.43 6.23
N ASN A 125 -19.67 7.71 4.95
CA ASN A 125 -19.21 9.02 4.45
C ASN A 125 -17.92 9.55 5.11
N GLY A 126 -17.17 8.70 5.80
CA GLY A 126 -15.84 9.03 6.30
C GLY A 126 -14.85 9.23 5.16
N ARG A 127 -13.74 9.90 5.45
CA ARG A 127 -12.64 10.04 4.49
C ARG A 127 -11.97 8.69 4.23
N GLY A 128 -11.67 8.40 2.96
CA GLY A 128 -11.03 7.17 2.51
C GLY A 128 -11.59 6.69 1.18
N ASP A 129 -11.21 5.48 0.77
CA ASP A 129 -11.70 4.81 -0.44
C ASP A 129 -11.99 3.34 -0.14
N GLU A 130 -13.17 2.85 -0.54
CA GLU A 130 -13.59 1.45 -0.32
C GLU A 130 -12.65 0.44 -0.99
N ARG A 131 -11.94 0.83 -2.05
CA ARG A 131 -10.90 -0.02 -2.69
C ARG A 131 -9.68 -0.22 -1.81
N CYS A 132 -9.50 0.65 -0.82
CA CYS A 132 -8.49 0.54 0.23
C CYS A 132 -9.05 -0.11 1.50
N CYS A 133 -10.16 -0.85 1.39
CA CYS A 133 -10.66 -1.73 2.45
C CYS A 133 -10.37 -3.19 2.13
N VAL A 134 -10.21 -3.99 3.18
CA VAL A 134 -10.01 -5.42 3.07
C VAL A 134 -11.40 -6.07 3.13
N PRO A 135 -11.85 -6.83 2.11
CA PRO A 135 -13.19 -7.42 2.09
C PRO A 135 -13.38 -8.32 3.31
N GLU A 136 -14.50 -8.23 4.02
CA GLU A 136 -14.78 -9.16 5.10
C GLU A 136 -14.78 -10.58 4.55
N LEU A 137 -14.02 -11.49 5.18
CA LEU A 137 -14.12 -12.91 4.87
C LEU A 137 -15.39 -13.41 5.58
N THR A 138 -16.53 -13.29 4.92
CA THR A 138 -17.74 -13.98 5.38
C THR A 138 -17.50 -15.48 5.24
N ASN A 139 -17.55 -16.22 6.34
CA ASN A 139 -17.43 -17.68 6.34
C ASN A 139 -18.70 -18.40 5.83
N ASP A 140 -19.65 -17.68 5.23
CA ASP A 140 -20.95 -18.21 4.81
C ASP A 140 -21.44 -17.55 3.50
N GLU A 141 -20.71 -17.73 2.40
CA GLU A 141 -21.33 -17.62 1.07
C GLU A 141 -21.25 -18.98 0.40
N GLU A 142 -22.38 -19.71 0.45
CA GLU A 142 -22.69 -20.76 -0.51
C GLU A 142 -22.33 -20.23 -1.91
N ILE A 143 -21.52 -21.01 -2.62
CA ILE A 143 -21.23 -20.79 -4.03
C ILE A 143 -22.56 -20.93 -4.77
N ASP A 144 -23.26 -19.82 -4.97
CA ASP A 144 -24.28 -19.74 -6.01
C ASP A 144 -23.51 -19.63 -7.33
N GLU A 145 -23.27 -20.80 -7.94
CA GLU A 145 -22.77 -20.94 -9.31
C GLU A 145 -23.77 -20.29 -10.27
N ASN A 146 -23.77 -18.96 -10.45
CA ASN A 146 -24.48 -18.33 -11.54
C ASN A 146 -23.87 -16.99 -11.99
N ASN A 147 -23.12 -17.09 -13.10
CA ASN A 147 -22.93 -16.08 -14.17
C ASN A 147 -21.71 -15.16 -14.15
N VAL A 148 -20.50 -15.72 -14.07
CA VAL A 148 -19.36 -15.15 -14.83
C VAL A 148 -18.78 -16.20 -15.76
N LYS A 149 -19.27 -16.20 -17.00
CA LYS A 149 -18.70 -17.01 -18.09
C LYS A 149 -17.40 -16.32 -18.54
N TYR A 150 -16.26 -16.84 -18.08
CA TYR A 150 -14.95 -16.46 -18.61
C TYR A 150 -14.83 -16.99 -20.05
N ASP A 151 -14.97 -16.11 -21.05
CA ASP A 151 -14.66 -16.43 -22.44
C ASP A 151 -13.18 -16.13 -22.71
N ASN A 152 -12.40 -17.18 -22.97
CA ASN A 152 -10.96 -17.14 -23.15
C ASN A 152 -10.51 -16.75 -24.57
N THR A 153 -11.37 -16.09 -25.37
CA THR A 153 -11.12 -15.98 -26.82
C THR A 153 -10.83 -14.58 -27.37
N THR A 154 -10.76 -13.51 -26.56
CA THR A 154 -10.39 -12.19 -27.13
C THR A 154 -9.53 -11.32 -26.21
N LYS A 155 -8.26 -11.13 -26.60
CA LYS A 155 -7.40 -10.05 -26.08
C LYS A 155 -8.01 -8.69 -26.45
N ARG A 156 -8.78 -8.06 -25.55
CA ARG A 156 -9.02 -6.61 -25.57
C ARG A 156 -9.58 -6.13 -24.23
N LEU A 157 -8.82 -5.31 -23.51
CA LEU A 157 -9.38 -4.43 -22.48
C LEU A 157 -10.27 -3.41 -23.18
N THR A 158 -11.57 -3.44 -22.91
CA THR A 158 -12.46 -2.29 -23.14
C THR A 158 -13.02 -1.88 -21.78
N THR A 159 -12.47 -0.80 -21.26
CA THR A 159 -13.07 -0.01 -20.18
C THR A 159 -14.37 0.60 -20.70
N GLU A 160 -15.52 0.16 -20.19
CA GLU A 160 -16.72 1.00 -20.16
C GLU A 160 -16.99 1.37 -18.70
N LEU A 161 -16.83 2.65 -18.38
CA LEU A 161 -17.39 3.28 -17.20
C LEU A 161 -18.92 3.23 -17.33
N ASP A 162 -19.59 2.30 -16.66
CA ASP A 162 -21.05 2.38 -16.53
C ASP A 162 -21.41 3.30 -15.35
N LEU A 163 -21.60 4.57 -15.69
CA LEU A 163 -22.19 5.61 -14.85
C LEU A 163 -23.67 5.26 -14.58
N ARG A 164 -23.94 4.39 -13.61
CA ARG A 164 -25.30 4.20 -13.09
C ARG A 164 -25.34 4.23 -11.57
N ARG A 165 -25.57 5.42 -11.02
CA ARG A 165 -26.06 5.61 -9.65
C ARG A 165 -27.41 4.89 -9.47
N PRO A 166 -27.60 4.04 -8.45
CA PRO A 166 -28.93 3.61 -8.06
C PRO A 166 -29.71 4.80 -7.48
N ARG A 167 -30.94 5.00 -8.00
CA ARG A 167 -31.91 5.96 -7.46
C ARG A 167 -32.40 5.49 -6.08
N ARG A 168 -32.49 6.42 -5.13
CA ARG A 168 -33.23 6.23 -3.86
C ARG A 168 -34.68 5.83 -4.16
N VAL A 169 -35.15 4.79 -3.48
CA VAL A 169 -36.58 4.56 -3.24
C VAL A 169 -36.82 4.84 -1.76
N ASN A 170 -37.92 5.56 -1.50
CA ASN A 170 -38.29 6.31 -0.28
C ASN A 170 -37.97 5.66 1.06
#